data_AF-P10293-F1
#
_entry.id   AF-P10293-F1
#
_cell.length_a   1.000
_cell.length_b   1.000
_cell.length_c   1.000
_cell.angle_alpha   90.00
_cell.angle_beta   90.00
_cell.angle_gamma   90.00
#
_symmetry.space_group_name_H-M   'P 1'
#
loop_
_entity.id
_entity.type
_entity.pdbx_description
1 polymer ?
#
loop_
_entity_poly.entity_id
_entity_poly.type
_entity_poly.pdbx_seq_one_letter_code
_entity_poly.pdbx_strand_id
1 'polypeptide(L)' 'HEERVCPKILMECKKDSDCLAECICLEHGYCG' A
#
# COMPACT_ATOMS: atom_id res chain seq x y z
N HIS A 1 2.11 -17.36 10.37
CA HIS A 1 2.59 -16.00 10.04
C HIS A 1 1.90 -15.65 8.73
N GLU A 2 0.96 -14.72 8.76
CA GLU A 2 0.30 -14.21 7.55
C GLU A 2 1.25 -13.13 7.01
N GLU A 3 1.94 -13.44 5.91
CA GLU A 3 2.82 -12.47 5.26
C GLU A 3 1.91 -11.41 4.66
N ARG A 4 2.03 -10.14 5.11
CA ARG A 4 1.28 -9.04 4.50
C ARG A 4 1.57 -9.01 3.00
N VAL A 5 0.58 -9.30 2.18
CA VAL A 5 0.75 -9.33 0.73
C VAL A 5 0.51 -7.93 0.20
N CYS A 6 1.60 -7.19 -0.02
CA CYS A 6 1.54 -5.96 -0.81
C CYS A 6 1.99 -6.25 -2.25
N PRO A 7 1.09 -6.13 -3.26
CA PRO A 7 1.47 -6.32 -4.65
C PRO A 7 2.50 -5.28 -5.08
N LYS A 8 3.49 -5.71 -5.87
CA LYS A 8 4.52 -4.83 -6.44
C LYS A 8 3.96 -4.03 -7.63
N ILE A 9 3.10 -3.07 -7.32
CA ILE A 9 2.54 -2.11 -8.27
C ILE A 9 2.78 -0.70 -7.74
N LEU A 10 3.26 0.21 -8.59
CA LEU A 10 3.38 1.61 -8.21
C LEU A 10 1.99 2.24 -8.25
N MET A 11 1.46 2.60 -7.08
CA MET A 11 0.12 3.17 -6.91
C MET A 11 0.22 4.39 -6.00
N GLU A 12 -0.29 5.52 -6.47
CA GLU A 12 -0.38 6.76 -5.68
C GLU A 12 -1.48 6.66 -4.63
N CYS A 13 -1.31 7.34 -3.49
CA CYS A 13 -2.28 7.32 -2.39
C CYS A 13 -2.24 8.60 -1.55
N LYS A 14 -3.32 8.84 -0.81
CA LYS A 14 -3.40 9.86 0.26
C LYS A 14 -3.66 9.26 1.64
N LYS A 15 -4.19 8.04 1.68
CA LYS A 15 -4.55 7.29 2.89
C LYS A 15 -4.54 5.80 2.59
N ASP A 16 -4.44 4.97 3.63
CA ASP A 16 -4.31 3.51 3.48
C ASP A 16 -5.47 2.87 2.72
N SER A 17 -6.69 3.43 2.83
CA SER A 17 -7.87 2.90 2.11
C SER A 17 -7.79 3.03 0.58
N ASP A 18 -6.85 3.84 0.07
CA ASP A 18 -6.61 3.96 -1.36
C ASP A 18 -5.77 2.78 -1.89
N CYS A 19 -5.08 2.07 -0.99
CA CYS A 19 -4.15 1.00 -1.31
C CYS A 19 -4.82 -0.38 -1.36
N LEU A 20 -4.19 -1.30 -2.08
CA LEU A 20 -4.66 -2.66 -2.21
C LEU A 20 -4.21 -3.55 -1.04
N ALA A 21 -5.02 -4.56 -0.74
CA ALA A 21 -4.70 -5.60 0.23
C ALA A 21 -4.27 -5.01 1.59
N GLU A 22 -3.07 -5.35 2.05
CA GLU A 22 -2.53 -4.91 3.35
C GLU A 22 -1.47 -3.80 3.23
N CYS A 23 -1.34 -3.19 2.05
CA CYS A 23 -0.44 -2.06 1.85
C CYS A 23 -0.93 -0.83 2.62
N ILE A 24 -0.01 0.02 3.04
CA ILE A 24 -0.29 1.32 3.65
C ILE A 24 0.18 2.46 2.75
N CYS A 25 -0.36 3.66 2.96
CA CYS A 25 0.08 4.83 2.23
C CYS A 25 1.33 5.42 2.90
N LEU A 26 2.48 5.26 2.24
CA LEU A 26 3.76 5.79 2.74
C LEU A 26 3.81 7.32 2.57
N GLU A 27 4.68 7.98 3.35
CA GLU A 27 4.79 9.45 3.38
C GLU A 27 5.11 10.09 2.02
N HIS A 28 5.74 9.35 1.11
CA HIS A 28 6.01 9.79 -0.25
C HIS A 28 4.81 9.69 -1.21
N GLY A 29 3.63 9.29 -0.71
CA GLY A 29 2.38 9.23 -1.47
C GLY A 29 2.25 8.02 -2.38
N TYR A 30 2.88 6.89 -2.04
CA TYR A 30 2.72 5.63 -2.77
C TYR A 30 2.45 4.46 -1.82
N CYS A 31 1.66 3.49 -2.29
CA CYS A 31 1.31 2.27 -1.56
C CYS A 31 2.51 1.31 -1.46
N GLY A 32 2.74 0.78 -0.25
CA GLY A 32 3.81 -0.18 0.05
C GLY A 32 3.60 -0.93 1.35
#